data_AF-A0A5C4WBX7-F1
#
_entry.id   AF-A0A5C4WBX7-F1
#
_cell.length_a   1.000
_cell.length_b   1.000
_cell.length_c   1.000
_cell.angle_alpha   90.00
_cell.angle_beta   90.00
_cell.angle_gamma   90.00
#
_symmetry.space_group_name_H-M   'P 1'
#
loop_
_entity.id
_entity.type
_entity.pdbx_description
1 polymer ?
#
loop_
_entity_poly.entity_id
_entity_poly.type
_entity_poly.pdbx_seq_one_letter_code
_entity_poly.pdbx_strand_id
1 'polypeptide(L)'
;MAILICWRGGRTEDSVTGDSWSRQELARFLRSRRARVMPKQVGLPEGGGRRTKGLRREEVAVLAGLSPTWYTYLEQGRDIKPSIQVLDSLARVLDLSEDERRYMHTLVHGQVANPQPLDGPTWAGGVMRPLVGLMNGSEYPVYATDIHCNLTAWNDAAAEWYDDWGSHAPEHRNMLRWLLVAPKAKERLPDWERVTCDVIARWRSELARWPQDDLLTARVDEFSRLSPLFAGLWHRHEVQEHRSLTRRFRHPRLGLQTLRMALMITPDEPLVGLVIHFPVPAAG
;
A
#
# COMPACT_ATOMS: atom_id res chain seq x y z
N MET A 1 -19.53 -31.65 -19.73
CA MET A 1 -20.53 -30.70 -20.26
C MET A 1 -20.11 -29.32 -19.78
N ALA A 2 -19.49 -28.55 -20.67
CA ALA A 2 -18.89 -27.26 -20.35
C ALA A 2 -19.94 -26.14 -20.38
N ILE A 3 -19.95 -25.29 -19.37
CA ILE A 3 -20.66 -24.01 -19.40
C ILE A 3 -19.58 -22.93 -19.42
N LEU A 4 -19.27 -22.46 -20.63
CA LEU A 4 -18.61 -21.17 -20.85
C LEU A 4 -19.62 -20.07 -20.52
N ILE A 5 -19.33 -19.25 -19.52
CA ILE A 5 -19.94 -17.91 -19.42
C ILE A 5 -18.90 -16.92 -19.94
N CYS A 6 -19.17 -16.47 -21.17
CA CYS A 6 -18.43 -15.45 -21.88
C CYS A 6 -18.68 -14.10 -21.17
N TRP A 7 -17.71 -13.59 -20.42
CA TRP A 7 -17.78 -12.22 -19.89
C TRP A 7 -17.44 -11.24 -21.02
N ARG A 8 -18.48 -10.76 -21.71
CA ARG A 8 -18.38 -9.62 -22.64
C ARG A 8 -18.17 -8.35 -21.80
N GLY A 9 -17.02 -7.71 -21.99
CA GLY A 9 -16.72 -6.40 -21.42
C GLY A 9 -17.71 -5.34 -21.90
N GLY A 10 -18.62 -4.95 -21.02
CA GLY A 10 -19.36 -3.70 -21.12
C GLY A 10 -18.52 -2.57 -20.53
N ARG A 11 -17.95 -1.71 -21.38
CA ARG A 11 -17.56 -0.35 -21.00
C ARG A 11 -18.85 0.46 -21.02
N THR A 12 -19.45 0.76 -19.88
CA THR A 12 -20.77 1.43 -19.83
C THR A 12 -20.75 2.59 -18.85
N GLU A 13 -20.75 3.81 -19.39
CA GLU A 13 -21.23 5.12 -18.89
C GLU A 13 -20.84 5.62 -17.48
N ASP A 14 -20.77 4.78 -16.45
CA ASP A 14 -20.47 5.16 -15.06
C ASP A 14 -19.01 5.62 -14.85
N SER A 15 -18.09 5.12 -15.68
CA SER A 15 -16.68 5.55 -15.65
C SER A 15 -16.49 6.98 -16.17
N VAL A 16 -17.32 7.44 -17.10
CA VAL A 16 -17.20 8.76 -17.73
C VAL A 16 -17.70 9.86 -16.79
N THR A 17 -18.77 9.58 -16.02
CA THR A 17 -19.29 10.47 -14.97
C THR A 17 -18.34 10.54 -13.77
N GLY A 18 -17.77 9.41 -13.34
CA GLY A 18 -16.76 9.36 -12.28
C GLY A 18 -15.48 10.15 -12.61
N ASP A 19 -14.96 10.01 -13.83
CA ASP A 19 -13.77 10.73 -14.29
C ASP A 19 -14.04 12.24 -14.46
N SER A 20 -15.24 12.64 -14.89
CA SER A 20 -15.63 14.06 -14.99
C SER A 20 -15.79 14.71 -13.62
N TRP A 21 -16.44 14.02 -12.67
CA TRP A 21 -16.60 14.51 -11.31
C TRP A 21 -15.24 14.70 -10.63
N SER A 22 -14.36 13.70 -10.69
CA SER A 22 -13.06 13.75 -10.02
C SER A 22 -12.17 14.89 -10.54
N ARG A 23 -12.23 15.19 -11.85
CA ARG A 23 -11.53 16.34 -12.44
C ARG A 23 -12.07 17.68 -11.97
N GLN A 24 -13.40 17.83 -11.87
CA GLN A 24 -14.03 19.05 -11.38
C GLN A 24 -13.76 19.26 -9.88
N GLU A 25 -13.74 18.17 -9.11
CA GLU A 25 -13.40 18.19 -7.69
C GLU A 25 -11.93 18.60 -7.50
N LEU A 26 -11.00 18.00 -8.26
CA LEU A 26 -9.59 18.37 -8.25
C LEU A 26 -9.40 19.87 -8.56
N ALA A 27 -10.10 20.38 -9.56
CA ALA A 27 -10.07 21.79 -9.92
C ALA A 27 -10.58 22.71 -8.81
N ARG A 28 -11.64 22.31 -8.09
CA ARG A 28 -12.15 23.07 -6.93
C ARG A 28 -11.16 23.02 -5.77
N PHE A 29 -10.64 21.83 -5.48
CA PHE A 29 -9.67 21.58 -4.43
C PHE A 29 -8.41 22.44 -4.62
N LEU A 30 -7.78 22.39 -5.80
CA LEU A 30 -6.56 23.16 -6.09
C LEU A 30 -6.79 24.68 -5.97
N ARG A 31 -7.93 25.18 -6.46
CA ARG A 31 -8.30 26.60 -6.31
C ARG A 31 -8.40 27.02 -4.84
N SER A 32 -9.00 26.16 -4.01
CA SER A 32 -9.12 26.39 -2.57
C SER A 32 -7.75 26.42 -1.89
N ARG A 33 -6.88 25.43 -2.16
CA ARG A 33 -5.54 25.35 -1.55
C ARG A 33 -4.64 26.49 -1.99
N ARG A 34 -4.66 26.85 -3.27
CA ARG A 34 -3.94 28.01 -3.80
C ARG A 34 -4.34 29.32 -3.13
N ALA A 35 -5.63 29.49 -2.82
CA ALA A 35 -6.11 30.68 -2.13
C ALA A 35 -5.67 30.76 -0.65
N ARG A 36 -5.32 29.62 -0.03
CA ARG A 36 -4.85 29.52 1.37
C ARG A 36 -3.38 29.88 1.53
N VAL A 37 -2.53 29.47 0.59
CA VAL A 37 -1.07 29.69 0.69
C VAL A 37 -0.73 31.15 0.42
N MET A 38 -0.06 31.79 1.37
CA MET A 38 0.40 33.17 1.25
C MET A 38 1.73 33.23 0.49
N PRO A 39 1.95 34.26 -0.34
CA PRO A 39 3.20 34.44 -1.09
C PRO A 39 4.46 34.33 -0.22
N LYS A 40 4.44 34.92 0.98
CA LYS A 40 5.59 34.87 1.92
C LYS A 40 5.98 33.44 2.36
N GLN A 41 5.02 32.51 2.42
CA GLN A 41 5.28 31.13 2.87
C GLN A 41 6.15 30.38 1.86
N VAL A 42 6.15 30.83 0.61
CA VAL A 42 6.93 30.26 -0.50
C VAL A 42 8.02 31.21 -0.98
N GLY A 43 8.42 32.18 -0.15
CA GLY A 43 9.53 33.10 -0.44
C GLY A 43 9.21 34.20 -1.46
N LEU A 44 7.94 34.44 -1.78
CA LEU A 44 7.52 35.51 -2.69
C LEU A 44 7.15 36.79 -1.91
N PRO A 45 7.45 37.98 -2.46
CA PRO A 45 7.11 39.24 -1.82
C PRO A 45 5.59 39.47 -1.74
N GLU A 46 5.11 39.97 -0.61
CA GLU A 46 3.76 40.50 -0.42
C GLU A 46 3.64 41.89 -1.11
N GLY A 47 3.86 41.96 -2.42
CA GLY A 47 3.85 43.24 -3.15
C GLY A 47 2.51 43.99 -3.07
N GLY A 48 2.57 45.33 -3.03
CA GLY A 48 1.38 46.20 -3.03
C GLY A 48 0.59 46.14 -4.35
N GLY A 49 -0.74 46.01 -4.26
CA GLY A 49 -1.64 45.99 -5.43
C GLY A 49 -2.16 44.60 -5.87
N ARG A 50 -1.95 43.55 -5.07
CA ARG A 50 -2.46 42.20 -5.38
C ARG A 50 -3.98 42.13 -5.19
N ARG A 51 -4.71 41.67 -6.23
CA ARG A 51 -6.15 41.38 -6.17
C ARG A 51 -6.49 40.06 -5.46
N THR A 52 -5.52 39.15 -5.35
CA THR A 52 -5.70 37.81 -4.76
C THR A 52 -4.85 37.70 -3.50
N LYS A 53 -5.45 37.26 -2.39
CA LYS A 53 -4.76 37.11 -1.09
C LYS A 53 -3.74 35.97 -1.11
N GLY A 54 -4.07 34.85 -1.74
CA GLY A 54 -3.16 33.71 -1.91
C GLY A 54 -2.28 33.78 -3.17
N LEU A 55 -1.76 32.62 -3.56
CA LEU A 55 -0.93 32.49 -4.77
C LEU A 55 -1.75 32.67 -6.05
N ARG A 56 -1.12 33.22 -7.08
CA ARG A 56 -1.62 33.28 -8.46
C ARG A 56 -1.34 31.95 -9.16
N ARG A 57 -2.08 31.69 -10.25
CA ARG A 57 -1.86 30.49 -11.07
C ARG A 57 -0.43 30.39 -11.59
N GLU A 58 0.09 31.50 -12.09
CA GLU A 58 1.45 31.61 -12.62
C GLU A 58 2.50 31.34 -11.53
N GLU A 59 2.28 31.83 -10.31
CA GLU A 59 3.19 31.60 -9.19
C GLU A 59 3.24 30.11 -8.82
N VAL A 60 2.08 29.45 -8.70
CA VAL A 60 2.05 27.99 -8.44
C VAL A 60 2.70 27.22 -9.58
N ALA A 61 2.41 27.58 -10.83
CA ALA A 61 2.99 26.90 -11.98
C ALA A 61 4.53 27.00 -11.97
N VAL A 62 5.08 28.21 -11.78
CA VAL A 62 6.53 28.43 -11.72
C VAL A 62 7.15 27.65 -10.56
N LEU A 63 6.60 27.76 -9.34
CA LEU A 63 7.13 27.07 -8.16
C LEU A 63 7.05 25.54 -8.29
N ALA A 64 6.06 25.01 -9.01
CA ALA A 64 5.88 23.59 -9.24
C ALA A 64 6.66 23.05 -10.46
N GLY A 65 7.32 23.91 -11.25
CA GLY A 65 8.02 23.53 -12.47
C GLY A 65 7.10 23.22 -13.66
N LEU A 66 5.92 23.84 -13.70
CA LEU A 66 4.86 23.62 -14.69
C LEU A 66 4.66 24.86 -15.57
N SER A 67 4.08 24.68 -16.75
CA SER A 67 3.62 25.85 -17.54
C SER A 67 2.35 26.46 -16.94
N PRO A 68 2.19 27.80 -16.95
CA PRO A 68 0.98 28.46 -16.45
C PRO A 68 -0.30 28.01 -17.16
N THR A 69 -0.22 27.74 -18.46
CA THR A 69 -1.34 27.22 -19.26
C THR A 69 -1.77 25.84 -18.79
N TRP A 70 -0.82 24.96 -18.50
CA TRP A 70 -1.12 23.60 -18.05
C TRP A 70 -1.75 23.58 -16.65
N TYR A 71 -1.24 24.38 -15.71
CA TYR A 71 -1.88 24.55 -14.40
C TYR A 71 -3.29 25.16 -14.51
N THR A 72 -3.50 26.08 -15.46
CA THR A 72 -4.83 26.63 -15.73
C THR A 72 -5.81 25.57 -16.22
N TYR A 73 -5.38 24.65 -17.08
CA TYR A 73 -6.20 23.52 -17.53
C TYR A 73 -6.57 22.59 -16.37
N LEU A 74 -5.65 22.39 -15.42
CA LEU A 74 -5.89 21.60 -14.22
C LEU A 74 -6.99 22.25 -13.35
N GLU A 75 -6.91 23.57 -13.10
CA GLU A 75 -7.95 24.31 -12.37
C GLU A 75 -9.26 24.51 -13.15
N GLN A 76 -9.31 24.16 -14.43
CA GLN A 76 -10.52 24.14 -15.25
C GLN A 76 -11.18 22.76 -15.30
N GLY A 77 -10.55 21.72 -14.73
CA GLY A 77 -11.04 20.35 -14.81
C GLY A 77 -10.99 19.78 -16.23
N ARG A 78 -10.07 20.25 -17.07
CA ARG A 78 -9.88 19.69 -18.41
C ARG A 78 -9.40 18.24 -18.33
N ASP A 79 -9.56 17.50 -19.42
CA ASP A 79 -9.09 16.13 -19.55
C ASP A 79 -7.56 16.06 -19.68
N ILE A 80 -6.87 16.28 -18.57
CA ILE A 80 -5.44 16.11 -18.44
C ILE A 80 -5.16 15.24 -17.22
N LYS A 81 -4.23 14.30 -17.36
CA LYS A 81 -3.82 13.40 -16.26
C LYS A 81 -2.45 13.84 -15.74
N PRO A 82 -2.36 14.53 -14.59
CA PRO A 82 -1.08 14.80 -13.94
C PRO A 82 -0.34 13.50 -13.64
N SER A 83 1.00 13.53 -13.72
CA SER A 83 1.81 12.44 -13.19
C SER A 83 1.93 12.54 -11.67
N ILE A 84 2.35 11.44 -11.02
CA ILE A 84 2.63 11.39 -9.58
C ILE A 84 3.62 12.50 -9.18
N GLN A 85 4.68 12.71 -9.96
CA GLN A 85 5.68 13.75 -9.70
C GLN A 85 5.09 15.16 -9.76
N VAL A 86 4.15 15.41 -10.69
CA VAL A 86 3.46 16.69 -10.78
C VAL A 86 2.58 16.92 -9.56
N LEU A 87 1.83 15.89 -9.13
CA LEU A 87 1.00 15.97 -7.93
C LEU A 87 1.84 16.19 -6.67
N ASP A 88 2.97 15.51 -6.53
CA ASP A 88 3.87 15.69 -5.39
C ASP A 88 4.52 17.08 -5.39
N SER A 89 4.84 17.63 -6.56
CA SER A 89 5.30 19.01 -6.68
C SER A 89 4.24 20.03 -6.27
N LEU A 90 2.99 19.82 -6.71
CA LEU A 90 1.86 20.65 -6.31
C LEU A 90 1.58 20.54 -4.81
N ALA A 91 1.68 19.34 -4.23
CA ALA A 91 1.50 19.13 -2.79
C ALA A 91 2.49 19.96 -1.98
N ARG A 92 3.76 19.95 -2.38
CA ARG A 92 4.83 20.74 -1.75
C ARG A 92 4.60 22.24 -1.87
N VAL A 93 4.28 22.72 -3.08
CA VAL A 93 4.09 24.16 -3.35
C VAL A 93 2.85 24.72 -2.66
N LEU A 94 1.80 23.91 -2.58
CA LEU A 94 0.54 24.29 -1.95
C LEU A 94 0.50 24.00 -0.44
N ASP A 95 1.61 23.55 0.14
CA ASP A 95 1.74 23.20 1.56
C ASP A 95 0.56 22.32 2.02
N LEU A 96 0.33 21.25 1.25
CA LEU A 96 -0.73 20.30 1.53
C LEU A 96 -0.31 19.39 2.67
N SER A 97 -1.24 19.14 3.60
CA SER A 97 -1.07 18.03 4.54
C SER A 97 -1.03 16.70 3.81
N GLU A 98 -0.53 15.65 4.45
CA GLU A 98 -0.54 14.31 3.84
C GLU A 98 -1.97 13.82 3.53
N ASP A 99 -2.98 14.17 4.33
CA ASP A 99 -4.40 13.91 4.00
C ASP A 99 -4.84 14.60 2.70
N GLU A 100 -4.49 15.88 2.57
CA GLU A 100 -4.79 16.70 1.40
C GLU A 100 -4.07 16.16 0.14
N ARG A 101 -2.83 15.69 0.29
CA ARG A 101 -2.07 15.02 -0.76
C ARG A 101 -2.73 13.70 -1.17
N ARG A 102 -3.09 12.83 -0.23
CA ARG A 102 -3.75 11.54 -0.51
C ARG A 102 -5.08 11.74 -1.21
N TYR A 103 -5.87 12.71 -0.77
CA TYR A 103 -7.11 13.07 -1.42
C TYR A 103 -6.87 13.48 -2.89
N MET A 104 -5.89 14.34 -3.14
CA MET A 104 -5.52 14.76 -4.49
C MET A 104 -5.07 13.59 -5.38
N HIS A 105 -4.22 12.68 -4.88
CA HIS A 105 -3.81 11.47 -5.61
C HIS A 105 -5.00 10.55 -5.90
N THR A 106 -5.91 10.38 -4.94
CA THR A 106 -7.10 9.56 -5.09
C THR A 106 -8.03 10.10 -6.18
N LEU A 107 -8.21 11.42 -6.27
CA LEU A 107 -9.01 12.04 -7.33
C LEU A 107 -8.45 11.81 -8.74
N VAL A 108 -7.13 11.63 -8.88
CA VAL A 108 -6.49 11.46 -10.20
C VAL A 108 -6.31 10.00 -10.58
N HIS A 109 -5.89 9.18 -9.62
CA HIS A 109 -5.44 7.81 -9.86
C HIS A 109 -6.39 6.75 -9.27
N GLY A 110 -7.46 7.16 -8.59
CA GLY A 110 -8.39 6.26 -7.88
C GLY A 110 -7.80 5.61 -6.62
N GLN A 111 -6.51 5.82 -6.35
CA GLN A 111 -5.78 5.32 -5.20
C GLN A 111 -4.61 6.24 -4.89
N VAL A 112 -4.03 6.10 -3.69
CA VAL A 112 -2.79 6.79 -3.32
C VAL A 112 -1.61 6.08 -3.98
N ALA A 113 -0.88 6.77 -4.86
CA ALA A 113 0.20 6.16 -5.64
C ALA A 113 1.55 6.07 -4.89
N ASN A 114 1.72 6.86 -3.82
CA ASN A 114 2.92 6.88 -2.96
C ASN A 114 2.49 7.25 -1.53
N PRO A 115 1.87 6.32 -0.78
CA PRO A 115 1.38 6.62 0.56
C PRO A 115 2.54 6.84 1.52
N GLN A 116 2.64 8.06 2.06
CA GLN A 116 3.56 8.38 3.16
C GLN A 116 2.80 8.32 4.48
N PRO A 117 3.41 7.91 5.61
CA PRO A 117 2.77 8.03 6.93
C PRO A 117 2.17 9.43 7.12
N LEU A 118 0.98 9.52 7.74
CA LEU A 118 0.40 10.82 8.08
C LEU A 118 1.33 11.53 9.09
N ASP A 119 1.43 12.86 9.01
CA ASP A 119 2.26 13.65 9.92
C ASP A 119 1.89 13.37 11.38
N GLY A 120 2.80 12.69 12.08
CA GLY A 120 2.63 12.18 13.45
C GLY A 120 3.91 11.47 13.88
N PRO A 121 4.13 11.24 15.20
CA PRO A 121 5.36 10.62 15.68
C PRO A 121 5.56 9.25 15.01
N THR A 122 6.49 9.23 14.05
CA THR A 122 7.00 8.06 13.36
C THR A 122 7.91 7.33 14.33
N TRP A 123 7.32 6.77 15.38
CA TRP A 123 8.05 5.91 16.29
C TRP A 123 8.16 4.53 15.64
N ALA A 124 9.36 3.96 15.68
CA ALA A 124 9.64 2.55 15.42
C ALA A 124 8.80 1.66 16.39
N GLY A 125 7.53 1.46 16.09
CA GLY A 125 6.54 0.86 16.99
C GLY A 125 5.17 1.54 16.93
N GLY A 126 4.73 1.94 15.73
CA GLY A 126 3.40 2.53 15.53
C GLY A 126 2.24 1.61 15.93
N VAL A 127 1.00 2.07 15.76
CA VAL A 127 -0.29 1.49 16.15
C VAL A 127 -0.34 -0.04 15.97
N MET A 128 0.29 -0.59 14.94
CA MET A 128 0.29 -2.03 14.67
C MET A 128 0.91 -2.86 15.80
N ARG A 129 2.04 -2.45 16.38
CA ARG A 129 2.72 -3.24 17.43
C ARG A 129 1.92 -3.27 18.73
N PRO A 130 1.42 -2.13 19.28
CA PRO A 130 0.50 -2.16 20.42
C PRO A 130 -0.76 -2.97 20.14
N LEU A 131 -1.35 -2.89 18.93
CA LEU A 131 -2.51 -3.71 18.56
C LEU A 131 -2.21 -5.21 18.63
N VAL A 132 -1.06 -5.65 18.10
CA VAL A 132 -0.61 -7.03 18.25
C VAL A 132 -0.48 -7.41 19.72
N GLY A 133 0.12 -6.55 20.55
CA GLY A 133 0.27 -6.78 21.99
C GLY A 133 -1.08 -6.92 22.73
N LEU A 134 -2.10 -6.14 22.36
CA LEU A 134 -3.46 -6.29 22.90
C LEU A 134 -4.09 -7.65 22.55
N MET A 135 -3.64 -8.29 21.48
CA MET A 135 -4.11 -9.61 21.02
C MET A 135 -3.22 -10.77 21.45
N ASN A 136 -2.30 -10.58 22.40
CA ASN A 136 -1.48 -11.69 22.93
C ASN A 136 -2.31 -12.81 23.58
N GLY A 137 -3.48 -12.51 24.13
CA GLY A 137 -4.41 -13.52 24.67
C GLY A 137 -5.24 -14.28 23.63
N SER A 138 -5.11 -13.96 22.34
CA SER A 138 -5.84 -14.64 21.26
C SER A 138 -5.27 -16.04 21.00
N GLU A 139 -6.13 -17.04 20.82
CA GLU A 139 -5.72 -18.38 20.36
C GLU A 139 -5.31 -18.41 18.88
N TYR A 140 -5.64 -17.36 18.14
CA TYR A 140 -5.38 -17.25 16.71
C TYR A 140 -4.22 -16.30 16.39
N PRO A 141 -3.44 -16.63 15.36
CA PRO A 141 -2.21 -15.92 15.06
C PRO A 141 -2.49 -14.52 14.50
N VAL A 142 -1.78 -13.55 15.05
CA VAL A 142 -1.79 -12.15 14.62
C VAL A 142 -0.36 -11.66 14.50
N TYR A 143 -0.05 -11.01 13.38
CA TYR A 143 1.25 -10.36 13.19
C TYR A 143 1.13 -9.09 12.36
N ALA A 144 2.09 -8.20 12.51
CA ALA A 144 2.28 -7.03 11.68
C ALA A 144 3.43 -7.27 10.71
N THR A 145 3.25 -6.87 9.45
CA THR A 145 4.26 -7.01 8.39
C THR A 145 4.36 -5.72 7.57
N ASP A 146 5.58 -5.33 7.21
CA ASP A 146 5.79 -4.22 6.27
C ASP A 146 5.70 -4.67 4.80
N ILE A 147 5.83 -3.72 3.87
CA ILE A 147 5.84 -3.95 2.41
C ILE A 147 7.01 -4.85 1.94
N HIS A 148 8.07 -4.97 2.74
CA HIS A 148 9.23 -5.85 2.47
C HIS A 148 9.03 -7.26 3.02
N CYS A 149 7.85 -7.58 3.55
CA CYS A 149 7.51 -8.82 4.25
C CYS A 149 8.27 -9.03 5.58
N ASN A 150 8.87 -7.99 6.17
CA ASN A 150 9.47 -8.09 7.49
C ASN A 150 8.38 -8.15 8.55
N LEU A 151 8.55 -9.04 9.52
CA LEU A 151 7.66 -9.18 10.67
C LEU A 151 8.03 -8.14 11.72
N THR A 152 7.19 -7.12 11.87
CA THR A 152 7.44 -5.99 12.77
C THR A 152 6.87 -6.20 14.17
N ALA A 153 5.88 -7.09 14.32
CA ALA A 153 5.34 -7.59 15.59
C ALA A 153 4.57 -8.90 15.36
N TRP A 154 4.45 -9.74 16.37
CA TRP A 154 3.62 -10.96 16.33
C TRP A 154 3.17 -11.33 17.75
N ASN A 155 2.02 -11.99 17.87
CA ASN A 155 1.53 -12.52 19.15
C ASN A 155 2.04 -13.96 19.41
N ASP A 156 1.81 -14.47 20.61
CA ASP A 156 2.25 -15.81 21.01
C ASP A 156 1.63 -16.91 20.13
N ALA A 157 0.36 -16.76 19.74
CA ALA A 157 -0.28 -17.67 18.79
C ALA A 157 0.42 -17.65 17.43
N ALA A 158 0.86 -16.51 16.91
CA ALA A 158 1.65 -16.48 15.67
C ALA A 158 2.94 -17.30 15.79
N ALA A 159 3.59 -17.30 16.96
CA ALA A 159 4.75 -18.15 17.21
C ALA A 159 4.41 -19.66 17.26
N GLU A 160 3.26 -20.01 17.83
CA GLU A 160 2.79 -21.40 17.90
C GLU A 160 2.40 -21.95 16.52
N TRP A 161 1.62 -21.17 15.76
CA TRP A 161 1.04 -21.56 14.47
C TRP A 161 2.08 -21.53 13.33
N TYR A 162 3.01 -20.57 13.34
CA TYR A 162 4.06 -20.41 12.32
C TYR A 162 5.43 -20.85 12.86
N ASP A 163 6.12 -19.95 13.55
CA ASP A 163 7.47 -20.17 14.05
C ASP A 163 7.82 -19.19 15.15
N ASP A 164 8.74 -19.56 16.04
CA ASP A 164 9.23 -18.67 17.09
C ASP A 164 10.23 -17.66 16.49
N TRP A 165 9.69 -16.61 15.87
CA TRP A 165 10.46 -15.52 15.28
C TRP A 165 11.33 -14.76 16.29
N GLY A 166 11.02 -14.85 17.59
CA GLY A 166 11.84 -14.27 18.64
C GLY A 166 13.23 -14.88 18.70
N SER A 167 13.34 -16.17 18.37
CA SER A 167 14.61 -16.90 18.30
C SER A 167 15.46 -16.59 17.05
N HIS A 168 14.87 -15.97 16.02
CA HIS A 168 15.58 -15.60 14.80
C HIS A 168 16.29 -14.25 14.96
N ALA A 169 17.44 -14.12 14.31
CA ALA A 169 18.12 -12.83 14.17
C ALA A 169 17.20 -11.79 13.50
N PRO A 170 17.23 -10.50 13.90
CA PRO A 170 16.32 -9.48 13.40
C PRO A 170 16.17 -9.44 11.87
N GLU A 171 17.27 -9.56 11.14
CA GLU A 171 17.35 -9.57 9.68
C GLU A 171 16.68 -10.78 9.00
N HIS A 172 16.45 -11.84 9.76
CA HIS A 172 15.80 -13.08 9.31
C HIS A 172 14.30 -13.13 9.63
N ARG A 173 13.77 -12.15 10.38
CA ARG A 173 12.34 -12.05 10.72
C ARG A 173 11.53 -11.54 9.54
N ASN A 174 11.42 -12.38 8.51
CA ASN A 174 10.77 -12.06 7.25
C ASN A 174 9.91 -13.25 6.79
N MET A 175 8.63 -12.99 6.54
CA MET A 175 7.65 -14.03 6.20
C MET A 175 8.01 -14.74 4.89
N LEU A 176 8.44 -14.00 3.87
CA LEU A 176 8.81 -14.57 2.58
C LEU A 176 10.10 -15.39 2.70
N ARG A 177 11.10 -14.89 3.43
CA ARG A 177 12.33 -15.65 3.71
C ARG A 177 12.03 -17.00 4.36
N TRP A 178 11.16 -17.02 5.37
CA TRP A 178 10.78 -18.26 6.05
C TRP A 178 10.06 -19.23 5.14
N LEU A 179 9.11 -18.75 4.33
CA LEU A 179 8.47 -19.58 3.31
C LEU A 179 9.51 -20.20 2.38
N LEU A 180 10.56 -19.47 2.01
CA LEU A 180 11.57 -19.97 1.07
C LEU A 180 12.60 -20.91 1.69
N VAL A 181 13.01 -20.68 2.94
CA VAL A 181 14.21 -21.30 3.53
C VAL A 181 13.91 -22.22 4.71
N ALA A 182 12.89 -21.93 5.52
CA ALA A 182 12.66 -22.68 6.76
C ALA A 182 11.95 -24.02 6.49
N PRO A 183 12.52 -25.17 6.90
CA PRO A 183 11.84 -26.47 6.80
C PRO A 183 10.47 -26.47 7.48
N LYS A 184 10.38 -25.77 8.62
CA LYS A 184 9.17 -25.61 9.42
C LYS A 184 8.00 -24.98 8.63
N ALA A 185 8.28 -24.18 7.60
CA ALA A 185 7.23 -23.66 6.74
C ALA A 185 6.46 -24.77 6.01
N LYS A 186 7.16 -25.78 5.50
CA LYS A 186 6.56 -26.95 4.83
C LYS A 186 5.84 -27.88 5.81
N GLU A 187 6.36 -27.98 7.03
CA GLU A 187 5.72 -28.73 8.11
C GLU A 187 4.38 -28.10 8.50
N ARG A 188 4.39 -26.78 8.74
CA ARG A 188 3.21 -26.01 9.19
C ARG A 188 2.18 -25.77 8.10
N LEU A 189 2.58 -25.65 6.83
CA LEU A 189 1.67 -25.32 5.73
C LEU A 189 1.52 -26.52 4.78
N PRO A 190 0.40 -27.28 4.83
CA PRO A 190 0.12 -28.33 3.85
C PRO A 190 0.13 -27.83 2.40
N ASP A 191 -0.34 -26.59 2.19
CA ASP A 191 -0.39 -25.91 0.88
C ASP A 191 0.82 -25.00 0.64
N TRP A 192 1.99 -25.34 1.20
CA TRP A 192 3.16 -24.45 1.23
C TRP A 192 3.53 -23.83 -0.13
N GLU A 193 3.55 -24.60 -1.21
CA GLU A 193 3.90 -24.09 -2.55
C GLU A 193 2.89 -23.05 -3.03
N ARG A 194 1.59 -23.33 -2.86
CA ARG A 194 0.51 -22.40 -3.21
C ARG A 194 0.62 -21.11 -2.39
N VAL A 195 0.82 -21.23 -1.07
CA VAL A 195 0.99 -20.07 -0.19
C VAL A 195 2.20 -19.23 -0.59
N THR A 196 3.31 -19.87 -0.95
CA THR A 196 4.54 -19.20 -1.39
C THR A 196 4.32 -18.47 -2.72
N CYS A 197 3.65 -19.11 -3.68
CA CYS A 197 3.25 -18.49 -4.94
C CYS A 197 2.39 -17.25 -4.72
N ASP A 198 1.34 -17.35 -3.89
CA ASP A 198 0.42 -16.25 -3.59
C ASP A 198 1.16 -15.06 -2.97
N VAL A 199 2.10 -15.31 -2.04
CA VAL A 199 2.89 -14.23 -1.40
C VAL A 199 3.82 -13.57 -2.41
N ILE A 200 4.51 -14.32 -3.28
CA ILE A 200 5.39 -13.76 -4.31
C ILE A 200 4.60 -12.93 -5.33
N ALA A 201 3.44 -13.43 -5.76
CA ALA A 201 2.57 -12.72 -6.71
C ALA A 201 2.05 -11.39 -6.13
N ARG A 202 1.78 -11.34 -4.82
CA ARG A 202 1.41 -10.11 -4.10
C ARG A 202 2.59 -9.16 -3.97
N TRP A 203 3.75 -9.68 -3.58
CA TRP A 203 4.94 -8.87 -3.36
C TRP A 203 5.45 -8.21 -4.65
N ARG A 204 5.24 -8.84 -5.82
CA ARG A 204 5.46 -8.22 -7.12
C ARG A 204 4.62 -6.96 -7.34
N SER A 205 3.36 -6.97 -6.90
CA SER A 205 2.48 -5.79 -6.99
C SER A 205 3.01 -4.63 -6.15
N GLU A 206 3.64 -4.91 -5.01
CA GLU A 206 4.27 -3.87 -4.18
C GLU A 206 5.50 -3.27 -4.87
N LEU A 207 6.34 -4.07 -5.51
CA LEU A 207 7.46 -3.54 -6.31
C LEU A 207 6.99 -2.58 -7.41
N ALA A 208 5.87 -2.88 -8.07
CA ALA A 208 5.30 -2.01 -9.10
C ALA A 208 4.79 -0.67 -8.53
N ARG A 209 4.37 -0.65 -7.26
CA ARG A 209 3.98 0.57 -6.54
C ARG A 209 5.18 1.40 -6.09
N TRP A 210 6.30 0.75 -5.82
CA TRP A 210 7.51 1.34 -5.25
C TRP A 210 8.76 1.09 -6.12
N PRO A 211 8.79 1.55 -7.38
CA PRO A 211 9.86 1.20 -8.32
C PRO A 211 11.23 1.82 -7.97
N GLN A 212 11.29 2.75 -7.00
CA GLN A 212 12.51 3.40 -6.53
C GLN A 212 12.98 2.88 -5.17
N ASP A 213 12.34 1.83 -4.63
CA ASP A 213 12.76 1.21 -3.37
C ASP A 213 13.89 0.20 -3.63
N ASP A 214 15.12 0.63 -3.33
CA ASP A 214 16.33 -0.19 -3.51
C ASP A 214 16.32 -1.46 -2.63
N LEU A 215 15.64 -1.43 -1.48
CA LEU A 215 15.55 -2.58 -0.58
C LEU A 215 14.66 -3.67 -1.18
N LEU A 216 13.52 -3.30 -1.79
CA LEU A 216 12.67 -4.27 -2.50
C LEU A 216 13.44 -4.94 -3.64
N THR A 217 14.17 -4.15 -4.44
CA THR A 217 15.02 -4.67 -5.52
C THR A 217 16.10 -5.62 -4.99
N ALA A 218 16.83 -5.22 -3.95
CA ALA A 218 17.88 -6.04 -3.34
C ALA A 218 17.33 -7.37 -2.77
N ARG A 219 16.12 -7.38 -2.21
CA ARG A 219 15.46 -8.58 -1.70
C ARG A 219 15.06 -9.54 -2.82
N VAL A 220 14.65 -9.04 -4.00
CA VAL A 220 14.36 -9.90 -5.16
C VAL A 220 15.62 -10.66 -5.59
N ASP A 221 16.75 -9.97 -5.64
CA ASP A 221 18.04 -10.57 -5.97
C ASP A 221 18.48 -11.59 -4.92
N GLU A 222 18.31 -11.27 -3.63
CA GLU A 222 18.60 -12.18 -2.53
C GLU A 222 17.76 -13.45 -2.62
N PHE A 223 16.43 -13.33 -2.71
CA PHE A 223 15.53 -14.48 -2.74
C PHE A 223 15.67 -15.33 -4.00
N SER A 224 16.02 -14.71 -5.14
CA SER A 224 16.36 -15.44 -6.36
C SER A 224 17.59 -16.33 -6.20
N ARG A 225 18.59 -15.90 -5.42
CA ARG A 225 19.76 -16.73 -5.09
C ARG A 225 19.44 -17.80 -4.05
N LEU A 226 18.59 -17.49 -3.07
CA LEU A 226 18.27 -18.40 -1.96
C LEU A 226 17.31 -19.53 -2.34
N SER A 227 16.48 -19.35 -3.37
CA SER A 227 15.44 -20.32 -3.72
C SER A 227 15.21 -20.43 -5.23
N PRO A 228 15.52 -21.58 -5.84
CA PRO A 228 15.16 -21.86 -7.23
C PRO A 228 13.64 -21.75 -7.48
N LEU A 229 12.83 -22.08 -6.46
CA LEU A 229 11.39 -21.89 -6.52
C LEU A 229 11.02 -20.41 -6.65
N PHE A 230 11.65 -19.53 -5.86
CA PHE A 230 11.45 -18.09 -5.99
C PHE A 230 11.85 -17.61 -7.38
N ALA A 231 13.05 -17.96 -7.87
CA ALA A 231 13.52 -17.54 -9.19
C ALA A 231 12.54 -17.96 -10.31
N GLY A 232 12.05 -19.21 -10.27
CA GLY A 232 11.07 -19.72 -11.24
C GLY A 232 9.70 -19.04 -11.15
N LEU A 233 9.19 -18.76 -9.96
CA LEU A 233 7.95 -18.00 -9.75
C LEU A 233 8.14 -16.52 -10.14
N TRP A 234 9.33 -15.98 -9.90
CA TRP A 234 9.67 -14.60 -10.23
C TRP A 234 9.77 -14.37 -11.75
N HIS A 235 10.23 -15.37 -12.50
CA HIS A 235 10.25 -15.31 -13.97
C HIS A 235 8.84 -15.45 -14.59
N ARG A 236 7.87 -16.04 -13.90
CA ARG A 236 6.52 -16.28 -14.46
C ARG A 236 5.62 -15.05 -14.53
N HIS A 237 6.00 -13.92 -13.91
CA HIS A 237 5.22 -12.68 -13.91
C HIS A 237 3.75 -12.80 -13.44
N GLU A 238 3.39 -13.85 -12.70
CA GLU A 238 2.06 -14.01 -12.08
C GLU A 238 1.76 -12.88 -11.07
N VAL A 239 0.61 -12.22 -11.20
CA VAL A 239 0.19 -11.12 -10.30
C VAL A 239 -1.12 -11.52 -9.63
N GLN A 240 -1.22 -11.29 -8.31
CA GLN A 240 -2.44 -11.52 -7.56
C GLN A 240 -2.74 -10.33 -6.62
N GLU A 241 -4.01 -9.97 -6.52
CA GLU A 241 -4.50 -9.00 -5.53
C GLU A 241 -4.54 -9.60 -4.12
N HIS A 242 -4.45 -8.74 -3.11
CA HIS A 242 -4.65 -9.15 -1.72
C HIS A 242 -6.14 -9.42 -1.45
N ARG A 243 -6.57 -10.67 -1.67
CA ARG A 243 -7.91 -11.14 -1.27
C ARG A 243 -7.83 -11.83 0.09
N SER A 244 -8.92 -11.80 0.86
CA SER A 244 -9.06 -12.62 2.06
C SER A 244 -8.84 -14.07 1.67
N LEU A 245 -7.77 -14.67 2.19
CA LEU A 245 -7.38 -16.04 1.85
C LEU A 245 -7.66 -16.95 3.01
N THR A 246 -8.13 -18.14 2.67
CA THR A 246 -8.14 -19.27 3.57
C THR A 246 -6.79 -20.00 3.47
N ARG A 247 -6.16 -20.26 4.61
CA ARG A 247 -4.93 -21.04 4.74
C ARG A 247 -5.17 -22.26 5.62
N ARG A 248 -4.63 -23.39 5.19
CA ARG A 248 -4.56 -24.60 6.00
C ARG A 248 -3.25 -24.61 6.78
N PHE A 249 -3.31 -25.04 8.02
CA PHE A 249 -2.18 -25.14 8.94
C PHE A 249 -2.14 -26.51 9.62
N ARG A 250 -0.95 -27.04 9.85
CA ARG A 250 -0.72 -28.14 10.80
C ARG A 250 -0.32 -27.56 12.15
N HIS A 251 -1.32 -27.34 12.98
CA HIS A 251 -1.12 -26.92 14.35
C HIS A 251 -0.51 -28.07 15.17
N PRO A 252 0.52 -27.84 16.00
CA PRO A 252 1.20 -28.93 16.71
C PRO A 252 0.28 -29.72 17.65
N ARG A 253 -0.75 -29.06 18.21
CA ARG A 253 -1.70 -29.69 19.15
C ARG A 253 -3.07 -29.98 18.54
N LEU A 254 -3.51 -29.16 17.58
CA LEU A 254 -4.89 -29.19 17.05
C LEU A 254 -4.97 -29.91 15.68
N GLY A 255 -3.84 -30.38 15.17
CA GLY A 255 -3.76 -31.03 13.87
C GLY A 255 -4.05 -30.07 12.71
N LEU A 256 -4.73 -30.57 11.68
CA LEU A 256 -5.04 -29.79 10.48
C LEU A 256 -6.18 -28.82 10.76
N GLN A 257 -5.92 -27.53 10.61
CA GLN A 257 -6.87 -26.45 10.85
C GLN A 257 -6.93 -25.51 9.65
N THR A 258 -8.09 -24.91 9.44
CA THR A 258 -8.34 -24.00 8.32
C THR A 258 -8.72 -22.63 8.85
N LEU A 259 -7.87 -21.64 8.61
CA LEU A 259 -8.06 -20.27 9.09
C LEU A 259 -8.28 -19.35 7.91
N ARG A 260 -9.20 -18.41 8.06
CA ARG A 260 -9.31 -17.24 7.19
C ARG A 260 -8.36 -16.17 7.69
N MET A 261 -7.78 -15.44 6.74
CA MET A 261 -6.94 -14.27 7.00
C MET A 261 -7.63 -12.99 6.56
N ALA A 262 -7.45 -11.94 7.34
CA ALA A 262 -7.73 -10.56 6.95
C ALA A 262 -6.46 -9.72 7.09
N LEU A 263 -6.22 -8.87 6.10
CA LEU A 263 -5.22 -7.82 6.15
C LEU A 263 -5.93 -6.51 6.50
N MET A 264 -5.47 -5.84 7.54
CA MET A 264 -5.91 -4.49 7.90
C MET A 264 -4.73 -3.53 7.79
N ILE A 265 -4.96 -2.39 7.16
CA ILE A 265 -4.01 -1.29 7.05
C ILE A 265 -4.65 -0.03 7.64
N THR A 266 -3.86 0.82 8.28
CA THR A 266 -4.36 2.13 8.75
C THR A 266 -3.84 3.24 7.85
N PRO A 267 -4.54 4.38 7.77
CA PRO A 267 -4.01 5.56 7.13
C PRO A 267 -2.69 6.02 7.77
N ASP A 268 -2.54 5.88 9.09
CA ASP A 268 -1.35 6.32 9.84
C ASP A 268 -0.09 5.51 9.48
N GLU A 269 -0.24 4.21 9.22
CA GLU A 269 0.83 3.29 8.83
C GLU A 269 0.47 2.53 7.55
N PRO A 270 0.41 3.20 6.39
CA PRO A 270 -0.06 2.59 5.16
C PRO A 270 0.93 1.55 4.60
N LEU A 271 2.16 1.51 5.13
CA LEU A 271 3.22 0.59 4.73
C LEU A 271 3.35 -0.63 5.67
N VAL A 272 2.55 -0.69 6.74
CA VAL A 272 2.53 -1.81 7.68
C VAL A 272 1.12 -2.35 7.80
N GLY A 273 0.97 -3.63 7.54
CA GLY A 273 -0.29 -4.35 7.60
C GLY A 273 -0.39 -5.28 8.80
N LEU A 274 -1.55 -5.27 9.46
CA LEU A 274 -1.93 -6.24 10.48
C LEU A 274 -2.63 -7.42 9.83
N VAL A 275 -2.05 -8.61 9.96
CA VAL A 275 -2.62 -9.87 9.46
C VAL A 275 -3.24 -10.62 10.64
N ILE A 276 -4.57 -10.76 10.60
CA ILE A 276 -5.35 -11.47 11.62
C ILE A 276 -5.86 -12.77 11.03
N HIS A 277 -5.69 -13.86 11.76
CA HIS A 277 -6.29 -15.15 11.43
C HIS A 277 -7.48 -15.44 12.34
N PHE A 278 -8.47 -16.13 11.80
CA PHE A 278 -9.68 -16.50 12.53
C PHE A 278 -10.29 -17.75 11.87
N PRO A 279 -11.03 -18.57 12.64
CA PRO A 279 -11.53 -19.84 12.14
C PRO A 279 -12.55 -19.61 11.02
N VAL A 280 -12.57 -20.51 10.04
CA VAL A 280 -13.69 -20.57 9.09
C VAL A 280 -14.87 -21.23 9.80
N PRO A 281 -16.08 -20.64 9.80
CA PRO A 281 -17.25 -21.30 10.35
C PRO A 281 -17.42 -22.67 9.70
N ALA A 282 -17.76 -23.70 10.48
CA ALA A 282 -18.16 -24.97 9.90
C ALA A 282 -19.35 -24.72 8.96
N ALA A 283 -19.30 -25.30 7.75
CA ALA A 283 -20.48 -25.30 6.89
C ALA A 283 -21.59 -26.03 7.66
N GLY A 284 -22.65 -25.30 8.03
CA GLY A 284 -23.84 -25.86 8.65
C GLY A 284 -24.63 -26.72 7.69
#